data_AF-A0A4P9YLI3-F1
#
_entry.id   AF-A0A4P9YLI3-F1
#
_cell.length_a   1.000
_cell.length_b   1.000
_cell.length_c   1.000
_cell.angle_alpha   90.00
_cell.angle_beta   90.00
_cell.angle_gamma   90.00
#
_symmetry.space_group_name_H-M   'P 1'
#
loop_
_entity.id
_entity.type
_entity.pdbx_description
1 polymer ?
#
loop_
_entity_poly.entity_id
_entity_poly.type
_entity_poly.pdbx_seq_one_letter_code
_entity_poly.pdbx_strand_id
1 'polypeptide(L)'
;MRPKRRAKPKFQRCMNANDFMRLMKTWDKGGKNIREMILKDFVEFNDNRTALEIDAELYGGGSLFLTRITAWLRLTYLLRYNLAIQIAAIRTFVAAPGGNQFLQEFLEVGGIFTLLEIIAIAQTKDLDKSEAMRLLRDIAKIGIQYREFICECYGVKAIADYLSKCKNETGCRFAKETLLLLSSGTNKFLPQVYKAFISIITSNAASPQALQLSCQALRNLIFSINTVHSSIVDATLGLLRNSYYEVQYEGTDAFDFQQRM
;
A
#
# COMPACT_ATOMS: atom_id res chain seq x y z
N MET A 1 -6.61 48.23 -8.10
CA MET A 1 -7.62 47.19 -7.80
C MET A 1 -6.92 45.87 -7.52
N ARG A 2 -6.98 45.35 -6.28
CA ARG A 2 -6.51 43.98 -6.00
C ARG A 2 -7.52 43.00 -6.64
N PRO A 3 -7.08 41.95 -7.36
CA PRO A 3 -8.02 40.95 -7.86
C PRO A 3 -8.70 40.28 -6.66
N LYS A 4 -10.03 40.28 -6.64
CA LYS A 4 -10.81 39.49 -5.68
C LYS A 4 -10.30 38.06 -5.74
N ARG A 5 -9.72 37.55 -4.63
CA ARG A 5 -9.39 36.13 -4.49
C ARG A 5 -10.70 35.37 -4.73
N ARG A 6 -10.80 34.69 -5.88
CA ARG A 6 -11.93 33.78 -6.14
C ARG A 6 -11.95 32.78 -4.99
N ALA A 7 -13.12 32.63 -4.37
CA ALA A 7 -13.32 31.63 -3.33
C ALA A 7 -12.86 30.27 -3.87
N LYS A 8 -12.01 29.60 -3.10
CA LYS A 8 -11.45 28.30 -3.49
C LYS A 8 -12.58 27.27 -3.42
N PRO A 9 -12.70 26.35 -4.41
CA PRO A 9 -13.71 25.30 -4.34
C PRO A 9 -13.38 24.41 -3.15
N LYS A 10 -14.33 24.31 -2.22
CA LYS A 10 -14.33 23.32 -1.13
C LYS A 10 -15.35 22.26 -1.48
N PHE A 11 -15.10 21.01 -1.10
CA PHE A 11 -16.14 19.98 -1.14
C PHE A 11 -17.30 20.38 -0.24
N GLN A 12 -18.52 20.20 -0.73
CA GLN A 12 -19.77 20.63 -0.12
C GLN A 12 -20.83 19.59 -0.48
N ARG A 13 -21.62 19.18 0.53
CA ARG A 13 -22.68 18.18 0.38
C ARG A 13 -23.46 18.39 -0.93
N CYS A 14 -23.42 17.39 -1.80
CA CYS A 14 -24.16 17.28 -3.05
C CYS A 14 -23.82 18.39 -4.07
N MET A 15 -22.69 18.27 -4.77
CA MET A 15 -22.40 19.15 -5.91
C MET A 15 -23.47 18.99 -7.00
N ASN A 16 -23.84 20.11 -7.64
CA ASN A 16 -24.57 20.06 -8.90
C ASN A 16 -23.61 20.00 -10.09
N ALA A 17 -24.16 19.80 -11.29
CA ALA A 17 -23.38 19.74 -12.54
C ALA A 17 -22.42 20.92 -12.74
N ASN A 18 -22.86 22.16 -12.42
CA ASN A 18 -22.04 23.35 -12.62
C ASN A 18 -20.87 23.42 -11.64
N ASP A 19 -21.09 22.98 -10.39
CA ASP A 19 -20.04 22.92 -9.36
C ASP A 19 -19.01 21.85 -9.70
N PHE A 20 -19.46 20.67 -10.12
CA PHE A 20 -18.56 19.60 -10.59
C PHE A 20 -17.74 20.06 -11.81
N MET A 21 -18.38 20.65 -12.84
CA MET A 21 -17.63 21.15 -14.01
C MET A 21 -16.63 22.25 -13.65
N ARG A 22 -16.93 23.07 -12.64
CA ARG A 22 -15.99 24.07 -12.12
C ARG A 22 -14.81 23.42 -11.40
N LEU A 23 -15.06 22.38 -10.60
CA LEU A 23 -14.01 21.58 -9.97
C LEU A 23 -13.07 21.00 -11.03
N MET A 24 -13.62 20.32 -12.05
CA MET A 24 -12.82 19.71 -13.13
C MET A 24 -12.01 20.75 -13.91
N LYS A 25 -12.61 21.89 -14.24
CA LYS A 25 -11.90 23.00 -14.89
C LYS A 25 -10.78 23.58 -14.01
N THR A 26 -10.98 23.61 -12.70
CA THR A 26 -9.97 24.09 -11.73
C THR A 26 -8.84 23.08 -11.59
N TRP A 27 -9.15 21.79 -11.60
CA TRP A 27 -8.16 20.71 -11.62
C TRP A 27 -7.30 20.75 -12.88
N ASP A 28 -7.93 20.80 -14.05
CA ASP A 28 -7.25 20.72 -15.36
C ASP A 28 -6.32 21.93 -15.57
N LYS A 29 -6.78 23.15 -15.23
CA LYS A 29 -5.99 24.38 -15.28
C LYS A 29 -5.06 24.58 -14.08
N GLY A 30 -5.21 23.77 -13.04
CA GLY A 30 -4.50 23.89 -11.79
C GLY A 30 -3.09 23.32 -11.87
N GLY A 31 -2.12 24.04 -11.31
CA GLY A 31 -0.78 23.49 -11.05
C GLY A 31 -0.77 22.56 -9.84
N LYS A 32 0.41 22.00 -9.52
CA LYS A 32 0.61 21.02 -8.44
C LYS A 32 -0.06 21.40 -7.11
N ASN A 33 0.07 22.66 -6.67
CA ASN A 33 -0.46 23.12 -5.39
C ASN A 33 -1.99 23.19 -5.38
N ILE A 34 -2.61 23.52 -6.52
CA ILE A 34 -4.07 23.58 -6.65
C ILE A 34 -4.65 22.17 -6.59
N ARG A 35 -4.05 21.23 -7.33
CA ARG A 35 -4.45 19.83 -7.31
C ARG A 35 -4.26 19.21 -5.93
N GLU A 36 -3.13 19.46 -5.27
CA GLU A 36 -2.88 19.02 -3.90
C GLU A 36 -3.96 19.51 -2.92
N MET A 37 -4.34 20.79 -3.01
CA MET A 37 -5.40 21.36 -2.18
C MET A 37 -6.75 20.70 -2.44
N ILE A 38 -7.11 20.49 -3.71
CA ILE A 38 -8.33 19.77 -4.08
C ILE A 38 -8.33 18.36 -3.48
N LEU A 39 -7.20 17.64 -3.55
CA LEU A 39 -7.11 16.29 -3.00
C LEU A 39 -7.19 16.26 -1.47
N LYS A 40 -6.57 17.23 -0.79
CA LYS A 40 -6.69 17.37 0.68
C LYS A 40 -8.14 17.57 1.10
N ASP A 41 -8.81 18.53 0.47
CA ASP A 41 -10.22 18.80 0.73
C ASP A 41 -11.09 17.57 0.41
N PHE A 42 -10.79 16.83 -0.67
CA PHE A 42 -11.50 15.60 -1.04
C PHE A 42 -11.35 14.49 0.01
N VAL A 43 -10.11 14.21 0.43
CA VAL A 43 -9.80 13.13 1.39
C VAL A 43 -10.42 13.44 2.75
N GLU A 44 -10.27 14.67 3.23
CA GLU A 44 -10.83 15.09 4.52
C GLU A 44 -12.36 14.99 4.54
N PHE A 45 -13.01 15.38 3.45
CA PHE A 45 -14.46 15.42 3.37
C PHE A 45 -15.12 14.04 3.21
N ASN A 46 -14.43 13.11 2.55
CA ASN A 46 -14.95 11.78 2.19
C ASN A 46 -14.38 10.64 3.05
N ASP A 47 -13.76 10.96 4.20
CA ASP A 47 -13.30 9.92 5.12
C ASP A 47 -14.47 9.04 5.60
N ASN A 48 -14.27 7.72 5.52
CA ASN A 48 -15.25 6.68 5.88
C ASN A 48 -16.60 6.73 5.14
N ARG A 49 -16.68 7.37 3.97
CA ARG A 49 -17.89 7.34 3.13
C ARG A 49 -17.95 6.13 2.20
N THR A 50 -19.15 5.78 1.79
CA THR A 50 -19.41 4.74 0.78
C THR A 50 -19.14 5.23 -0.63
N ALA A 51 -18.91 4.31 -1.57
CA ALA A 51 -18.68 4.66 -2.97
C ALA A 51 -19.86 5.42 -3.60
N LEU A 52 -21.10 5.07 -3.21
CA LEU A 52 -22.32 5.75 -3.66
C LEU A 52 -22.39 7.20 -3.17
N GLU A 53 -22.02 7.45 -1.91
CA GLU A 53 -21.98 8.82 -1.37
C GLU A 53 -20.89 9.66 -2.03
N ILE A 54 -19.73 9.06 -2.29
CA ILE A 54 -18.62 9.73 -3.00
C ILE A 54 -19.05 10.10 -4.42
N ASP A 55 -19.70 9.19 -5.13
CA ASP A 55 -20.12 9.43 -6.51
C ASP A 55 -21.28 10.45 -6.58
N ALA A 56 -22.25 10.36 -5.67
CA ALA A 56 -23.32 11.34 -5.55
C ALA A 56 -22.81 12.75 -5.22
N GLU A 57 -21.81 12.87 -4.33
CA GLU A 57 -21.12 14.13 -4.03
C GLU A 57 -20.48 14.74 -5.29
N LEU A 58 -19.98 13.89 -6.20
CA LEU A 58 -19.35 14.28 -7.46
C LEU A 58 -20.32 14.36 -8.63
N TYR A 59 -21.63 14.41 -8.38
CA TYR A 59 -22.67 14.48 -9.42
C TYR A 59 -22.57 13.30 -10.44
N GLY A 60 -22.26 12.10 -9.96
CA GLY A 60 -22.03 10.91 -10.81
C GLY A 60 -20.70 10.96 -11.58
N GLY A 61 -19.80 11.87 -11.21
CA GLY A 61 -18.52 12.11 -11.86
C GLY A 61 -17.33 11.40 -11.20
N GLY A 62 -17.57 10.42 -10.32
CA GLY A 62 -16.54 9.73 -9.53
C GLY A 62 -15.44 9.11 -10.39
N SER A 63 -15.82 8.28 -11.37
CA SER A 63 -14.89 7.61 -12.28
C SER A 63 -14.05 8.60 -13.08
N LEU A 64 -14.67 9.70 -13.51
CA LEU A 64 -14.01 10.75 -14.26
C LEU A 64 -12.98 11.52 -13.42
N PHE A 65 -13.27 11.72 -12.13
CA PHE A 65 -12.35 12.34 -11.21
C PHE A 65 -11.21 11.37 -10.85
N LEU A 66 -11.53 10.12 -10.51
CA LEU A 66 -10.55 9.06 -10.24
C LEU A 66 -9.56 8.91 -11.40
N THR A 67 -10.05 8.84 -12.64
CA THR A 67 -9.21 8.75 -13.85
C THR A 67 -8.19 9.89 -13.95
N ARG A 68 -8.55 11.11 -13.53
CA ARG A 68 -7.61 12.23 -13.55
C ARG A 68 -6.58 12.15 -12.44
N ILE A 69 -6.95 11.66 -11.26
CA ILE A 69 -6.02 11.48 -10.15
C ILE A 69 -5.03 10.37 -10.50
N THR A 70 -5.50 9.24 -11.04
CA THR A 70 -4.65 8.12 -11.44
C THR A 70 -3.73 8.49 -12.60
N ALA A 71 -4.23 9.22 -13.60
CA ALA A 71 -3.39 9.77 -14.67
C ALA A 71 -2.32 10.71 -14.12
N TRP A 72 -2.67 11.60 -13.18
CA TRP A 72 -1.70 12.50 -12.59
C TRP A 72 -0.62 11.75 -11.78
N LEU A 73 -1.00 10.72 -11.03
CA LEU A 73 -0.06 9.87 -10.31
C LEU A 73 0.92 9.20 -11.27
N ARG A 74 0.42 8.54 -12.32
CA ARG A 74 1.25 7.84 -13.31
C ARG A 74 2.21 8.77 -14.06
N LEU A 75 1.79 10.00 -14.33
CA LEU A 75 2.64 10.98 -15.01
C LEU A 75 3.69 11.62 -14.08
N THR A 76 3.49 11.58 -12.76
CA THR A 76 4.31 12.36 -11.82
C THR A 76 5.00 11.58 -10.71
N TYR A 77 4.77 10.26 -10.58
CA TYR A 77 5.38 9.48 -9.50
C TYR A 77 6.91 9.48 -9.53
N LEU A 78 7.52 9.47 -10.72
CA LEU A 78 8.98 9.61 -10.88
C LEU A 78 9.51 10.99 -10.44
N LEU A 79 8.65 12.01 -10.50
CA LEU A 79 8.96 13.36 -10.03
C LEU A 79 8.74 13.51 -8.51
N ARG A 80 8.13 12.51 -7.87
CA ARG A 80 7.93 12.41 -6.41
C ARG A 80 7.14 13.58 -5.82
N TYR A 81 6.18 14.11 -6.58
CA TYR A 81 5.35 15.23 -6.12
C TYR A 81 4.11 14.75 -5.40
N ASN A 82 4.01 15.04 -4.10
CA ASN A 82 2.78 14.87 -3.32
C ASN A 82 2.15 13.48 -3.46
N LEU A 83 2.96 12.41 -3.49
CA LEU A 83 2.46 11.07 -3.80
C LEU A 83 1.51 10.56 -2.73
N ALA A 84 1.83 10.77 -1.44
CA ALA A 84 0.98 10.36 -0.33
C ALA A 84 -0.46 10.87 -0.48
N ILE A 85 -0.66 12.15 -0.81
CA ILE A 85 -2.03 12.68 -0.95
C ILE A 85 -2.72 12.20 -2.24
N GLN A 86 -1.96 11.98 -3.32
CA GLN A 86 -2.51 11.36 -4.54
C GLN A 86 -3.00 9.94 -4.27
N ILE A 87 -2.18 9.15 -3.58
CA ILE A 87 -2.51 7.77 -3.20
C ILE A 87 -3.65 7.74 -2.19
N ALA A 88 -3.64 8.63 -1.18
CA ALA A 88 -4.72 8.71 -0.20
C ALA A 88 -6.07 9.03 -0.86
N ALA A 89 -6.09 9.95 -1.84
CA ALA A 89 -7.30 10.26 -2.59
C ALA A 89 -7.80 9.06 -3.43
N ILE A 90 -6.90 8.34 -4.11
CA ILE A 90 -7.26 7.10 -4.82
C ILE A 90 -7.81 6.05 -3.83
N ARG A 91 -7.15 5.92 -2.69
CA ARG A 91 -7.55 5.00 -1.62
C ARG A 91 -8.95 5.32 -1.11
N THR A 92 -9.34 6.59 -0.99
CA THR A 92 -10.71 6.99 -0.62
C THR A 92 -11.77 6.42 -1.58
N PHE A 93 -11.48 6.31 -2.87
CA PHE A 93 -12.38 5.64 -3.82
C PHE A 93 -12.33 4.12 -3.69
N VAL A 94 -11.13 3.56 -3.75
CA VAL A 94 -10.89 2.11 -3.91
C VAL A 94 -11.24 1.32 -2.64
N ALA A 95 -10.96 1.88 -1.47
CA ALA A 95 -11.22 1.23 -0.19
C ALA A 95 -12.61 1.54 0.39
N ALA A 96 -13.42 2.36 -0.31
CA ALA A 96 -14.78 2.67 0.13
C ALA A 96 -15.68 1.41 0.07
N PRO A 97 -16.62 1.24 1.02
CA PRO A 97 -17.65 0.22 0.90
C PRO A 97 -18.42 0.38 -0.41
N GLY A 98 -18.50 -0.69 -1.21
CA GLY A 98 -19.11 -0.67 -2.54
C GLY A 98 -18.21 -0.14 -3.67
N GLY A 99 -16.95 0.19 -3.41
CA GLY A 99 -16.00 0.77 -4.38
C GLY A 99 -15.44 -0.18 -5.44
N ASN A 100 -16.10 -1.32 -5.70
CA ASN A 100 -15.58 -2.34 -6.63
C ASN A 100 -15.38 -1.78 -8.05
N GLN A 101 -16.27 -0.92 -8.53
CA GLN A 101 -16.12 -0.28 -9.83
C GLN A 101 -14.84 0.58 -9.89
N PHE A 102 -14.62 1.45 -8.91
CA PHE A 102 -13.42 2.27 -8.81
C PHE A 102 -12.14 1.44 -8.69
N LEU A 103 -12.20 0.33 -7.98
CA LEU A 103 -11.10 -0.62 -7.92
C LEU A 103 -10.80 -1.20 -9.30
N GLN A 104 -11.81 -1.68 -10.06
CA GLN A 104 -11.59 -2.20 -11.41
C GLN A 104 -10.97 -1.15 -12.33
N GLU A 105 -11.51 0.07 -12.35
CA GLU A 105 -10.94 1.18 -13.12
C GLU A 105 -9.48 1.46 -12.75
N PHE A 106 -9.14 1.38 -11.45
CA PHE A 106 -7.76 1.55 -10.98
C PHE A 106 -6.84 0.39 -11.44
N LEU A 107 -7.34 -0.84 -11.46
CA LEU A 107 -6.58 -2.01 -11.92
C LEU A 107 -6.34 -1.97 -13.43
N GLU A 108 -7.36 -1.61 -14.21
CA GLU A 108 -7.32 -1.51 -15.68
C GLU A 108 -6.25 -0.53 -16.16
N VAL A 109 -6.07 0.58 -15.43
CA VAL A 109 -5.01 1.56 -15.72
C VAL A 109 -3.65 1.17 -15.13
N GLY A 110 -3.43 -0.07 -14.71
CA GLY A 110 -2.14 -0.54 -14.18
C GLY A 110 -1.78 0.09 -12.83
N GLY A 111 -2.78 0.41 -12.01
CA GLY A 111 -2.59 1.05 -10.70
C GLY A 111 -1.67 0.25 -9.77
N ILE A 112 -1.77 -1.08 -9.78
CA ILE A 112 -0.92 -1.97 -8.97
C ILE A 112 0.56 -1.83 -9.33
N PHE A 113 0.91 -1.87 -10.63
CA PHE A 113 2.29 -1.67 -11.09
C PHE A 113 2.83 -0.33 -10.62
N THR A 114 2.03 0.73 -10.72
CA THR A 114 2.42 2.07 -10.27
C THR A 114 2.72 2.09 -8.77
N LEU A 115 1.91 1.43 -7.93
CA LEU A 115 2.16 1.34 -6.49
C LEU A 115 3.42 0.53 -6.16
N LEU A 116 3.63 -0.61 -6.83
CA LEU A 116 4.80 -1.47 -6.66
C LEU A 116 6.09 -0.74 -7.05
N GLU A 117 6.07 0.05 -8.12
CA GLU A 117 7.19 0.89 -8.52
C GLU A 117 7.47 2.00 -7.49
N ILE A 118 6.43 2.67 -6.98
CA ILE A 118 6.58 3.73 -5.96
C ILE A 118 7.31 3.21 -4.72
N ILE A 119 6.94 2.02 -4.20
CA ILE A 119 7.62 1.44 -3.03
C ILE A 119 9.06 0.99 -3.34
N ALA A 120 9.34 0.60 -4.58
CA ALA A 120 10.65 0.12 -5.01
C ALA A 120 11.67 1.25 -5.26
N ILE A 121 11.22 2.44 -5.67
CA ILE A 121 12.12 3.59 -5.94
C ILE A 121 12.85 4.02 -4.68
N ALA A 122 14.19 3.97 -4.69
CA ALA A 122 15.01 4.25 -3.52
C ALA A 122 14.83 5.68 -2.97
N GLN A 123 14.66 6.67 -3.85
CA GLN A 123 14.60 8.10 -3.50
C GLN A 123 13.18 8.57 -3.10
N THR A 124 12.17 7.70 -3.15
CA THR A 124 10.82 8.03 -2.70
C THR A 124 10.79 8.15 -1.19
N LYS A 125 10.08 9.17 -0.67
CA LYS A 125 9.99 9.42 0.78
C LYS A 125 9.28 8.26 1.49
N ASP A 126 9.67 7.99 2.73
CA ASP A 126 9.08 6.89 3.50
C ASP A 126 7.57 7.04 3.70
N LEU A 127 7.06 8.26 3.86
CA LEU A 127 5.62 8.54 3.95
C LEU A 127 4.88 8.17 2.66
N ASP A 128 5.44 8.51 1.51
CA ASP A 128 4.85 8.21 0.20
C ASP A 128 4.81 6.69 -0.03
N LYS A 129 5.90 5.98 0.33
CA LYS A 129 5.95 4.52 0.26
C LYS A 129 4.97 3.85 1.22
N SER A 130 4.87 4.38 2.45
CA SER A 130 3.95 3.86 3.45
C SER A 130 2.50 3.98 2.99
N GLU A 131 2.12 5.07 2.34
CA GLU A 131 0.76 5.23 1.83
C GLU A 131 0.50 4.33 0.60
N ALA A 132 1.48 4.14 -0.29
CA ALA A 132 1.40 3.15 -1.36
C ALA A 132 1.20 1.72 -0.81
N MET A 133 1.96 1.37 0.22
CA MET A 133 1.86 0.08 0.91
C MET A 133 0.50 -0.08 1.61
N ARG A 134 -0.03 0.99 2.19
CA ARG A 134 -1.38 1.00 2.79
C ARG A 134 -2.45 0.67 1.76
N LEU A 135 -2.40 1.30 0.58
CA LEU A 135 -3.37 1.03 -0.48
C LEU A 135 -3.24 -0.40 -1.02
N LEU A 136 -2.02 -0.91 -1.23
CA LEU A 136 -1.81 -2.32 -1.62
C LEU A 136 -2.41 -3.29 -0.59
N ARG A 137 -2.22 -3.02 0.70
CA ARG A 137 -2.83 -3.80 1.78
C ARG A 137 -4.35 -3.76 1.73
N ASP A 138 -4.92 -2.57 1.56
CA ASP A 138 -6.37 -2.39 1.51
C ASP A 138 -6.97 -3.16 0.33
N ILE A 139 -6.33 -3.12 -0.84
CA ILE A 139 -6.73 -3.92 -2.01
C ILE A 139 -6.65 -5.43 -1.72
N ALA A 140 -5.56 -5.90 -1.10
CA ALA A 140 -5.41 -7.30 -0.72
C ALA A 140 -6.48 -7.78 0.29
N LYS A 141 -7.02 -6.89 1.13
CA LYS A 141 -8.10 -7.22 2.07
C LYS A 141 -9.44 -7.45 1.37
N ILE A 142 -9.69 -6.84 0.22
CA ILE A 142 -11.00 -6.88 -0.45
C ILE A 142 -11.36 -8.29 -0.92
N GLY A 143 -10.40 -9.07 -1.44
CA GLY A 143 -10.71 -10.42 -1.90
C GLY A 143 -9.53 -11.19 -2.48
N ILE A 144 -9.70 -12.51 -2.58
CA ILE A 144 -8.66 -13.46 -3.05
C ILE A 144 -8.19 -13.10 -4.46
N GLN A 145 -9.10 -12.78 -5.39
CA GLN A 145 -8.75 -12.41 -6.76
C GLN A 145 -7.75 -11.25 -6.84
N TYR A 146 -7.86 -10.26 -5.94
CA TYR A 146 -6.95 -9.11 -5.90
C TYR A 146 -5.59 -9.47 -5.29
N ARG A 147 -5.56 -10.42 -4.35
CA ARG A 147 -4.31 -10.96 -3.81
C ARG A 147 -3.53 -11.68 -4.90
N GLU A 148 -4.21 -12.52 -5.68
CA GLU A 148 -3.58 -13.24 -6.79
C GLU A 148 -3.05 -12.27 -7.84
N PHE A 149 -3.84 -11.26 -8.19
CA PHE A 149 -3.42 -10.22 -9.14
C PHE A 149 -2.18 -9.46 -8.66
N ILE A 150 -2.11 -9.10 -7.36
CA ILE A 150 -0.90 -8.47 -6.78
C ILE A 150 0.31 -9.40 -6.90
N CYS A 151 0.14 -10.70 -6.61
CA CYS A 151 1.22 -11.68 -6.72
C CYS A 151 1.70 -11.86 -8.17
N GLU A 152 0.79 -11.91 -9.13
CA GLU A 152 1.07 -12.01 -10.57
C GLU A 152 1.79 -10.77 -11.11
N CYS A 153 1.56 -9.60 -10.50
CA CYS A 153 2.32 -8.37 -10.75
C CYS A 153 3.70 -8.34 -10.05
N TYR A 154 4.25 -9.49 -9.63
CA TYR A 154 5.50 -9.61 -8.86
C TYR A 154 5.46 -8.94 -7.48
N GLY A 155 4.27 -8.76 -6.91
CA GLY A 155 4.07 -8.04 -5.65
C GLY A 155 4.82 -8.65 -4.46
N VAL A 156 4.91 -9.98 -4.36
CA VAL A 156 5.62 -10.65 -3.25
C VAL A 156 7.07 -10.19 -3.14
N LYS A 157 7.79 -10.15 -4.27
CA LYS A 157 9.19 -9.71 -4.30
C LYS A 157 9.31 -8.23 -3.95
N ALA A 158 8.55 -7.36 -4.61
CA ALA A 158 8.62 -5.92 -4.39
C ALA A 158 8.27 -5.51 -2.95
N ILE A 159 7.26 -6.15 -2.35
CA ILE A 159 6.84 -5.89 -0.97
C ILE A 159 7.87 -6.42 0.03
N ALA A 160 8.47 -7.59 -0.22
CA ALA A 160 9.54 -8.13 0.62
C ALA A 160 10.81 -7.26 0.56
N ASP A 161 11.19 -6.81 -0.63
CA ASP A 161 12.30 -5.88 -0.83
C ASP A 161 12.05 -4.56 -0.09
N TYR A 162 10.81 -4.03 -0.14
CA TYR A 162 10.40 -2.87 0.64
C TYR A 162 10.52 -3.14 2.15
N LEU A 163 9.97 -4.24 2.65
CA LEU A 163 10.02 -4.61 4.08
C LEU A 163 11.46 -4.69 4.58
N SER A 164 12.36 -5.32 3.82
CA SER A 164 13.77 -5.49 4.22
C SER A 164 14.51 -4.16 4.49
N LYS A 165 14.12 -3.10 3.77
CA LYS A 165 14.76 -1.76 3.83
C LYS A 165 13.90 -0.74 4.56
N CYS A 166 12.72 -1.13 5.02
CA CYS A 166 11.73 -0.25 5.58
C CYS A 166 12.22 0.34 6.91
N LYS A 167 12.07 1.67 7.04
CA LYS A 167 12.39 2.45 8.25
C LYS A 167 11.15 2.98 8.97
N ASN A 168 10.04 3.10 8.24
CA ASN A 168 8.77 3.56 8.79
C ASN A 168 8.01 2.37 9.36
N GLU A 169 7.92 2.30 10.68
CA GLU A 169 7.24 1.25 11.42
C GLU A 169 5.83 0.93 10.90
N THR A 170 5.01 1.94 10.61
CA THR A 170 3.65 1.75 10.06
C THR A 170 3.69 1.11 8.68
N GLY A 171 4.59 1.58 7.81
CA GLY A 171 4.80 1.01 6.49
C GLY A 171 5.27 -0.44 6.54
N CYS A 172 6.19 -0.76 7.47
CA CYS A 172 6.71 -2.12 7.64
C CYS A 172 5.61 -3.08 8.11
N ARG A 173 4.72 -2.63 9.01
CA ARG A 173 3.53 -3.40 9.40
C ARG A 173 2.59 -3.66 8.23
N PHE A 174 2.29 -2.65 7.41
CA PHE A 174 1.47 -2.84 6.21
C PHE A 174 2.10 -3.84 5.24
N ALA A 175 3.42 -3.84 5.07
CA ALA A 175 4.12 -4.80 4.23
C ALA A 175 3.99 -6.24 4.78
N LYS A 176 4.25 -6.44 6.07
CA LYS A 176 4.06 -7.73 6.76
C LYS A 176 2.62 -8.23 6.61
N GLU A 177 1.64 -7.40 6.94
CA GLU A 177 0.21 -7.72 6.83
C GLU A 177 -0.16 -8.11 5.40
N THR A 178 0.34 -7.37 4.41
CA THR A 178 0.06 -7.66 3.00
C THR A 178 0.65 -8.99 2.59
N LEU A 179 1.92 -9.27 2.90
CA LEU A 179 2.54 -10.56 2.60
C LEU A 179 1.75 -11.73 3.21
N LEU A 180 1.33 -11.61 4.47
CA LEU A 180 0.49 -12.63 5.12
C LEU A 180 -0.87 -12.80 4.43
N LEU A 181 -1.51 -11.70 4.00
CA LEU A 181 -2.73 -11.77 3.20
C LEU A 181 -2.49 -12.52 1.88
N LEU A 182 -1.40 -12.21 1.17
CA LEU A 182 -1.04 -12.86 -0.11
C LEU A 182 -0.80 -14.37 0.01
N SER A 183 -0.37 -14.84 1.19
CA SER A 183 -0.23 -16.29 1.46
C SER A 183 -1.54 -16.99 1.85
N SER A 184 -2.61 -16.24 2.17
CA SER A 184 -3.86 -16.81 2.69
C SER A 184 -4.91 -17.08 1.60
N GLY A 185 -5.65 -18.18 1.72
CA GLY A 185 -6.77 -18.55 0.83
C GLY A 185 -6.48 -19.77 -0.04
N THR A 186 -5.87 -19.56 -1.21
CA THR A 186 -5.68 -20.61 -2.24
C THR A 186 -4.36 -21.39 -2.13
N ASN A 187 -3.50 -21.06 -1.15
CA ASN A 187 -2.13 -21.57 -0.97
C ASN A 187 -1.17 -21.44 -2.19
N LYS A 188 -1.64 -20.96 -3.34
CA LYS A 188 -0.89 -20.78 -4.60
C LYS A 188 0.41 -20.01 -4.41
N PHE A 189 0.38 -18.93 -3.61
CA PHE A 189 1.53 -18.06 -3.37
C PHE A 189 2.20 -18.26 -2.01
N LEU A 190 1.68 -19.15 -1.16
CA LEU A 190 2.24 -19.43 0.17
C LEU A 190 3.73 -19.79 0.12
N PRO A 191 4.22 -20.70 -0.77
CA PRO A 191 5.65 -21.00 -0.84
C PRO A 191 6.51 -19.80 -1.23
N GLN A 192 6.00 -18.89 -2.07
CA GLN A 192 6.72 -17.70 -2.50
C GLN A 192 6.84 -16.69 -1.36
N VAL A 193 5.75 -16.45 -0.62
CA VAL A 193 5.75 -15.57 0.56
C VAL A 193 6.65 -16.11 1.66
N TYR A 194 6.62 -17.43 1.91
CA TYR A 194 7.51 -18.07 2.87
C TYR A 194 8.98 -17.89 2.54
N LYS A 195 9.37 -18.17 1.29
CA LYS A 195 10.74 -17.95 0.80
C LYS A 195 11.15 -16.48 0.92
N ALA A 196 10.21 -15.55 0.69
CA ALA A 196 10.48 -14.12 0.85
C ALA A 196 10.80 -13.76 2.31
N PHE A 197 10.06 -14.27 3.29
CA PHE A 197 10.37 -14.06 4.70
C PHE A 197 11.70 -14.68 5.11
N ILE A 198 12.00 -15.92 4.70
CA ILE A 198 13.32 -16.53 4.94
C ILE A 198 14.44 -15.68 4.34
N SER A 199 14.25 -15.17 3.13
CA SER A 199 15.23 -14.30 2.47
C SER A 199 15.49 -13.01 3.23
N ILE A 200 14.48 -12.46 3.92
CA ILE A 200 14.67 -11.27 4.78
C ILE A 200 15.45 -11.65 6.03
N ILE A 201 15.09 -12.76 6.70
CA ILE A 201 15.73 -13.19 7.96
C ILE A 201 17.21 -13.54 7.74
N THR A 202 17.52 -14.19 6.62
CA THR A 202 18.90 -14.56 6.24
C THR A 202 19.71 -13.40 5.66
N SER A 203 19.10 -12.23 5.45
CA SER A 203 19.77 -11.07 4.87
C SER A 203 20.52 -10.26 5.92
N ASN A 204 21.83 -10.09 5.71
CA ASN A 204 22.67 -9.22 6.52
C ASN A 204 22.33 -7.71 6.36
N ALA A 205 21.51 -7.36 5.38
CA ALA A 205 21.14 -5.97 5.07
C ALA A 205 19.75 -5.58 5.59
N ALA A 206 19.02 -6.51 6.24
CA ALA A 206 17.68 -6.24 6.75
C ALA A 206 17.73 -5.36 8.01
N SER A 207 16.77 -4.45 8.16
CA SER A 207 16.63 -3.67 9.39
C SER A 207 16.20 -4.57 10.57
N PRO A 208 16.55 -4.23 11.82
CA PRO A 208 16.13 -5.01 13.00
C PRO A 208 14.63 -5.22 13.07
N GLN A 209 13.87 -4.17 12.73
CA GLN A 209 12.41 -4.23 12.66
C GLN A 209 11.91 -5.17 11.55
N ALA A 210 12.55 -5.17 10.38
CA ALA A 210 12.20 -6.08 9.30
C ALA A 210 12.44 -7.55 9.70
N LEU A 211 13.56 -7.82 10.38
CA LEU A 211 13.87 -9.14 10.93
C LEU A 211 12.80 -9.58 11.93
N GLN A 212 12.49 -8.74 12.93
CA GLN A 212 11.47 -9.02 13.94
C GLN A 212 10.10 -9.33 13.31
N LEU A 213 9.62 -8.45 12.42
CA LEU A 213 8.33 -8.62 11.75
C LEU A 213 8.28 -9.87 10.87
N SER A 214 9.40 -10.20 10.20
CA SER A 214 9.51 -11.39 9.36
C SER A 214 9.51 -12.68 10.18
N CYS A 215 10.19 -12.70 11.33
CA CYS A 215 10.18 -13.85 12.24
C CYS A 215 8.77 -14.13 12.78
N GLN A 216 8.08 -13.09 13.25
CA GLN A 216 6.69 -13.19 13.68
C GLN A 216 5.77 -13.69 12.56
N ALA A 217 5.95 -13.23 11.33
CA ALA A 217 5.17 -13.69 10.20
C ALA A 217 5.48 -15.16 9.86
N LEU A 218 6.74 -15.57 9.92
CA LEU A 218 7.15 -16.94 9.66
C LEU A 218 6.52 -17.93 10.64
N ARG A 219 6.47 -17.58 11.94
CA ARG A 219 5.77 -18.37 12.98
C ARG A 219 4.31 -18.63 12.62
N ASN A 220 3.63 -17.64 12.03
CA ASN A 220 2.23 -17.79 11.61
C ASN A 220 2.06 -18.72 10.40
N LEU A 221 3.08 -18.81 9.53
CA LEU A 221 3.00 -19.57 8.28
C LEU A 221 3.57 -20.98 8.38
N ILE A 222 4.41 -21.27 9.37
CA ILE A 222 5.20 -22.51 9.39
C ILE A 222 4.34 -23.77 9.47
N PHE A 223 3.22 -23.74 10.18
CA PHE A 223 2.27 -24.85 10.25
C PHE A 223 1.47 -25.05 8.96
N SER A 224 1.45 -24.05 8.07
CA SER A 224 0.77 -24.17 6.78
C SER A 224 1.67 -24.77 5.70
N ILE A 225 2.95 -25.04 6.02
CA ILE A 225 3.96 -25.44 5.03
C ILE A 225 4.46 -26.84 5.33
N ASN A 226 4.36 -27.70 4.31
CA ASN A 226 4.71 -29.12 4.43
C ASN A 226 6.23 -29.38 4.46
N THR A 227 7.05 -28.42 4.04
CA THR A 227 8.51 -28.58 3.95
C THR A 227 9.23 -27.35 4.48
N VAL A 228 9.94 -27.52 5.59
CA VAL A 228 10.76 -26.46 6.19
C VAL A 228 12.17 -26.54 5.58
N HIS A 229 12.65 -25.42 5.05
CA HIS A 229 13.98 -25.37 4.41
C HIS A 229 15.09 -25.30 5.47
N SER A 230 16.18 -26.06 5.30
CA SER A 230 17.28 -26.16 6.28
C SER A 230 17.93 -24.82 6.61
N SER A 231 17.90 -23.84 5.70
CA SER A 231 18.41 -22.49 5.93
C SER A 231 17.74 -21.77 7.10
N ILE A 232 16.57 -22.23 7.56
CA ILE A 232 15.91 -21.67 8.74
C ILE A 232 16.76 -21.86 10.00
N VAL A 233 17.57 -22.92 10.09
CA VAL A 233 18.44 -23.18 11.25
C VAL A 233 19.55 -22.14 11.29
N ASP A 234 20.24 -21.93 10.16
CA ASP A 234 21.27 -20.91 10.02
C ASP A 234 20.70 -19.50 10.24
N ALA A 235 19.48 -19.26 9.75
CA ALA A 235 18.75 -18.01 9.96
C ALA A 235 18.50 -17.76 11.46
N THR A 236 17.98 -18.75 12.19
CA THR A 236 17.71 -18.66 13.63
C THR A 236 19.00 -18.46 14.44
N LEU A 237 20.08 -19.15 14.08
CA LEU A 237 21.39 -18.95 14.71
C LEU A 237 21.93 -17.52 14.47
N GLY A 238 21.69 -16.97 13.28
CA GLY A 238 22.01 -15.57 12.96
C GLY A 238 21.23 -14.57 13.81
N LEU A 239 19.94 -14.82 14.04
CA LEU A 239 19.09 -14.00 14.92
C LEU A 239 19.58 -14.02 16.37
N LEU A 240 19.91 -15.21 16.89
CA LEU A 240 20.42 -15.37 18.27
C LEU A 240 21.74 -14.64 18.51
N ARG A 241 22.54 -14.45 17.46
CA ARG A 241 23.82 -13.72 17.51
C ARG A 241 23.67 -12.23 17.23
N ASN A 242 22.46 -11.74 16.99
CA ASN A 242 22.21 -10.35 16.63
C ASN A 242 22.42 -9.41 17.83
N SER A 243 22.99 -8.23 17.59
CA SER A 243 23.27 -7.23 18.62
C SER A 243 22.01 -6.52 19.16
N TYR A 244 20.90 -6.58 18.43
CA TYR A 244 19.62 -6.00 18.83
C TYR A 244 18.80 -7.02 19.64
N TYR A 245 18.44 -6.66 20.88
CA TYR A 245 17.77 -7.57 21.81
C TYR A 245 16.40 -8.02 21.29
N GLU A 246 15.68 -7.16 20.57
CA GLU A 246 14.38 -7.47 19.98
C GLU A 246 14.48 -8.57 18.92
N VAL A 247 15.60 -8.57 18.18
CA VAL A 247 15.88 -9.57 17.14
C VAL A 247 16.37 -10.88 17.78
N GLN A 248 17.20 -10.77 18.81
CA GLN A 248 17.69 -11.92 19.56
C GLN A 248 16.54 -12.68 20.25
N TYR A 249 15.59 -11.95 20.85
CA TYR A 249 14.40 -12.53 21.48
C TYR A 249 13.57 -13.37 20.49
N GLU A 250 13.35 -12.84 19.27
CA GLU A 250 12.68 -13.59 18.20
C GLU A 250 13.46 -14.83 17.77
N GLY A 251 14.80 -14.80 17.84
CA GLY A 251 15.65 -15.96 17.62
C GLY A 251 15.45 -17.06 18.65
N THR A 252 15.32 -16.72 19.93
CA THR A 252 15.03 -17.67 21.01
C THR A 252 13.65 -18.31 20.81
N ASP A 253 12.64 -17.48 20.55
CA ASP A 253 11.28 -17.94 20.26
C ASP A 253 11.25 -18.87 19.03
N ALA A 254 12.00 -18.56 17.97
CA ALA A 254 12.08 -19.37 16.77
C ALA A 254 12.80 -20.71 16.99
N PHE A 255 13.83 -20.74 17.85
CA PHE A 255 14.54 -21.97 18.22
C PHE A 255 13.66 -22.92 19.02
N ASP A 256 12.94 -22.40 20.03
CA ASP A 256 11.97 -23.19 20.81
C ASP A 256 10.85 -23.74 19.92
N PHE A 257 10.48 -23.00 18.87
CA PHE A 257 9.48 -23.42 17.90
C PHE A 257 9.96 -24.58 17.00
N GLN A 258 11.24 -24.56 16.59
CA GLN A 258 11.82 -25.64 15.79
C GLN A 258 11.88 -26.97 16.56
N GLN A 259 12.06 -26.94 17.88
CA GLN A 259 12.04 -28.16 18.71
C GLN A 259 10.65 -28.79 18.87
N ARG A 260 9.58 -28.04 18.57
CA ARG A 260 8.19 -28.50 18.68
C ARG A 260 7.61 -29.04 17.37
N MET A 261 8.35 -28.96 16.28
CA MET A 261 8.04 -29.59 15.00
C MET A 261 8.74 -30.94 14.88
#